data_AF-A0AAJ0HX21-F1
#
_entry.id   AF-A0AAJ0HX21-F1
#
_cell.length_a   1.000
_cell.length_b   1.000
_cell.length_c   1.000
_cell.angle_alpha   90.00
_cell.angle_beta   90.00
_cell.angle_gamma   90.00
#
_symmetry.space_group_name_H-M   'P 1'
#
loop_
_entity.id
_entity.type
_entity.pdbx_description
1 polymer ?
#
loop_
_entity_poly.entity_id
_entity_poly.type
_entity_poly.pdbx_seq_one_letter_code
_entity_poly.pdbx_strand_id
1 'polypeptide(L)'
;MHDLESFFWVLLWICVHRNGPDENRVVQQFDKWNYVDIEELAILKLGAVAKESIFMKTIADHFTPYYAPLIPLLNRLQKVVLPKGKPWEREDKKLYSQTRDIL
;
A
#
# COMPACT_ATOMS: atom_id res chain seq x y z
N MET A 1 3.37 -14.97 -2.42
CA MET A 1 2.30 -14.02 -2.79
C MET A 1 1.88 -13.16 -1.60
N HIS A 2 1.47 -13.79 -0.49
CA HIS A 2 1.09 -13.07 0.75
C HIS A 2 2.22 -12.22 1.34
N ASP A 3 3.46 -12.62 1.16
CA ASP A 3 4.65 -11.88 1.59
C ASP A 3 4.85 -10.58 0.79
N LEU A 4 4.69 -10.61 -0.54
CA LEU A 4 4.78 -9.42 -1.39
C LEU A 4 3.62 -8.46 -1.14
N GLU A 5 2.42 -9.00 -0.91
CA GLU A 5 1.27 -8.21 -0.47
C GLU A 5 1.54 -7.57 0.90
N SER A 6 2.04 -8.35 1.86
CA SER A 6 2.40 -7.83 3.19
C SER A 6 3.47 -6.76 3.12
N PHE A 7 4.50 -6.95 2.28
CA PHE A 7 5.55 -5.97 2.02
C PHE A 7 4.97 -4.65 1.50
N PHE A 8 4.06 -4.71 0.52
CA PHE A 8 3.37 -3.53 0.01
C PHE A 8 2.60 -2.80 1.11
N TRP A 9 1.83 -3.53 1.93
CA TRP A 9 1.05 -2.93 3.02
C TRP A 9 1.92 -2.27 4.08
N VAL A 10 3.04 -2.90 4.45
CA VAL A 10 4.01 -2.32 5.40
C VAL A 10 4.67 -1.07 4.82
N LEU A 11 5.06 -1.09 3.55
CA LEU A 11 5.66 0.05 2.88
C LEU A 11 4.69 1.24 2.82
N LEU A 12 3.43 0.99 2.44
CA LEU A 12 2.36 2.00 2.47
C LEU A 12 2.19 2.58 3.87
N TRP A 13 2.13 1.72 4.89
CA TRP A 13 1.98 2.12 6.28
C TRP A 13 3.10 3.07 6.73
N ILE A 14 4.35 2.72 6.45
CA ILE A 14 5.53 3.54 6.78
C ILE A 14 5.42 4.92 6.14
N CYS A 15 5.11 4.97 4.84
CA CYS A 15 5.02 6.24 4.11
C CYS A 15 3.90 7.16 4.62
N VAL A 16 2.80 6.58 5.12
CA VAL A 16 1.68 7.32 5.71
C VAL A 16 2.01 7.81 7.13
N HIS A 17 2.69 6.99 7.93
CA HIS A 17 2.90 7.22 9.37
C HIS A 17 4.26 7.79 9.75
N ARG A 18 5.11 8.16 8.80
CA ARG A 18 6.42 8.75 9.09
C ARG A 18 6.67 10.05 8.32
N ASN A 19 7.26 11.02 9.02
CA ASN A 19 7.82 12.23 8.42
C ASN A 19 9.28 12.04 7.99
N GLY A 20 9.95 11.01 8.51
CA GLY A 20 11.34 10.65 8.20
C GLY A 20 11.77 9.40 8.97
N PRO A 21 13.07 9.07 9.01
CA PRO A 21 13.58 7.91 9.75
C PRO A 21 13.27 7.98 11.26
N ASP A 22 13.38 9.18 11.83
CA ASP A 22 13.30 9.41 13.28
C ASP A 22 12.02 10.10 13.74
N GLU A 23 11.11 10.42 12.80
CA GLU A 23 9.92 11.20 13.09
C GLU A 23 8.66 10.42 12.71
N ASN A 24 7.95 9.93 13.73
CA ASN A 24 6.68 9.25 13.58
C ASN A 24 5.53 10.25 13.64
N ARG A 25 4.46 9.96 12.89
CA ARG A 25 3.17 10.65 12.99
C ARG A 25 2.03 9.63 12.94
N VAL A 26 0.88 10.00 13.48
CA VAL A 26 -0.30 9.14 13.45
C VAL A 26 -1.35 9.76 12.55
N VAL A 27 -1.65 9.09 11.44
CA VAL A 27 -2.80 9.42 10.61
C VAL A 27 -3.97 8.57 11.09
N GLN A 28 -4.92 9.18 11.81
CA GLN A 28 -6.03 8.46 12.45
C GLN A 28 -6.83 7.56 11.49
N GLN A 29 -7.03 7.99 10.24
CA GLN A 29 -7.71 7.21 9.21
C GLN A 29 -7.07 5.83 8.97
N PHE A 30 -5.74 5.75 9.07
CA PHE A 30 -4.99 4.51 8.88
C PHE A 30 -4.73 3.83 10.23
N ASP A 31 -4.51 4.59 11.30
CA ASP A 31 -4.29 4.04 12.64
C ASP A 31 -5.42 3.11 13.10
N LYS A 32 -6.67 3.42 12.72
CA LYS A 32 -7.84 2.56 12.99
C LYS A 32 -7.68 1.12 12.48
N TRP A 33 -6.84 0.89 11.45
CA TRP A 33 -6.59 -0.43 10.87
C TRP A 33 -5.99 -1.41 11.88
N ASN A 34 -5.38 -0.92 12.96
CA ASN A 34 -4.83 -1.75 14.04
C ASN A 34 -5.91 -2.31 14.99
N TYR A 35 -7.13 -1.77 14.94
CA TYR A 35 -8.16 -2.03 15.95
C TYR A 35 -9.45 -2.63 15.39
N VAL A 36 -9.70 -2.46 14.09
CA VAL A 36 -10.83 -3.11 13.41
C VAL A 36 -10.59 -4.61 13.26
N ASP A 37 -11.67 -5.38 13.11
CA ASP A 37 -11.55 -6.80 12.82
C ASP A 37 -10.98 -7.07 11.41
N ILE A 38 -10.65 -8.34 11.14
CA ILE A 38 -10.00 -8.75 9.90
C ILE A 38 -10.88 -8.52 8.67
N GLU A 39 -12.20 -8.68 8.79
CA GLU A 39 -13.14 -8.51 7.68
C GLU A 39 -13.29 -7.03 7.32
N GLU A 40 -13.48 -6.17 8.33
CA GLU A 40 -13.52 -4.73 8.14
C GLU A 40 -12.17 -4.20 7.61
N LEU A 41 -11.05 -4.70 8.13
CA LEU A 41 -9.72 -4.34 7.64
C LEU A 41 -9.55 -4.67 6.16
N ALA A 42 -10.03 -5.82 5.69
CA ALA A 42 -9.96 -6.21 4.29
C ALA A 42 -10.75 -5.24 3.39
N ILE A 43 -11.95 -4.84 3.82
CA ILE A 43 -12.79 -3.87 3.09
C ILE A 43 -12.11 -2.50 3.03
N LEU A 44 -11.55 -2.02 4.15
CA LEU A 44 -10.85 -0.74 4.21
C LEU A 44 -9.62 -0.71 3.31
N LYS A 45 -8.79 -1.76 3.38
CA LYS A 45 -7.62 -1.92 2.52
C LYS A 45 -8.01 -1.92 1.04
N LEU A 46 -9.00 -2.72 0.66
CA LEU A 46 -9.47 -2.79 -0.72
C LEU A 46 -10.01 -1.44 -1.19
N GLY A 47 -10.82 -0.75 -0.37
CA GLY A 47 -11.34 0.58 -0.69
C GLY A 47 -10.25 1.63 -0.90
N ALA A 48 -9.13 1.52 -0.17
CA ALA A 48 -8.01 2.45 -0.30
C ALA A 48 -7.18 2.25 -1.59
N VAL A 49 -7.09 1.02 -2.10
CA VAL A 49 -6.12 0.68 -3.17
C VAL A 49 -6.73 0.10 -4.45
N ALA A 50 -7.99 -0.31 -4.48
CA ALA A 50 -8.57 -1.01 -5.64
C ALA A 50 -8.67 -0.12 -6.88
N LYS A 51 -9.04 1.15 -6.71
CA LYS A 51 -9.13 2.11 -7.82
C LYS A 51 -7.88 2.98 -7.85
N GLU A 52 -7.11 2.92 -8.93
CA GLU A 52 -5.85 3.67 -9.09
C GLU A 52 -6.02 5.17 -8.79
N SER A 53 -7.10 5.80 -9.26
CA SER A 53 -7.34 7.23 -8.99
C SER A 53 -7.58 7.54 -7.50
N ILE A 54 -8.22 6.63 -6.77
CA ILE A 54 -8.43 6.77 -5.32
C ILE A 54 -7.09 6.57 -4.63
N PHE A 55 -6.37 5.51 -4.99
CA PHE A 55 -5.06 5.20 -4.43
C PHE A 55 -4.06 6.35 -4.61
N MET A 56 -3.95 6.87 -5.83
CA MET A 56 -3.06 7.99 -6.17
C MET A 56 -3.39 9.24 -5.37
N LYS A 57 -4.69 9.56 -5.23
CA LYS A 57 -5.13 10.66 -4.37
C LYS A 57 -4.75 10.40 -2.91
N THR A 58 -5.04 9.21 -2.40
CA THR A 58 -4.73 8.83 -1.03
C THR A 58 -3.23 8.95 -0.71
N ILE A 59 -2.35 8.44 -1.55
CA ILE A 59 -0.90 8.56 -1.30
C ILE A 59 -0.39 9.99 -1.49
N ALA A 60 -0.94 10.76 -2.44
CA ALA A 60 -0.56 12.17 -2.59
C ALA A 60 -0.98 13.03 -1.40
N ASP A 61 -2.17 12.79 -0.85
CA ASP A 61 -2.70 13.55 0.30
C ASP A 61 -1.98 13.19 1.61
N HIS A 62 -1.47 11.96 1.73
CA HIS A 62 -0.89 11.47 2.97
C HIS A 62 0.63 11.35 2.94
N PHE A 63 1.29 11.27 1.80
CA PHE A 63 2.75 11.12 1.83
C PHE A 63 3.40 12.43 2.25
N THR A 64 4.38 12.30 3.14
CA THR A 64 5.17 13.44 3.60
C THR A 64 6.17 13.81 2.52
N PRO A 65 6.75 15.04 2.54
CA PRO A 65 7.76 15.43 1.55
C PRO A 65 8.93 14.44 1.47
N TYR A 66 9.28 13.81 2.60
CA TYR A 66 10.33 12.78 2.66
C TYR A 66 9.98 11.52 1.85
N TYR A 67 8.72 11.06 1.90
CA TYR A 67 8.28 9.85 1.18
C TYR A 67 7.63 10.12 -0.18
N ALA A 68 7.38 11.39 -0.54
CA ALA A 68 6.82 11.76 -1.85
C ALA A 68 7.56 11.13 -3.06
N PRO A 69 8.91 10.98 -3.06
CA PRO A 69 9.61 10.29 -4.15
C PRO A 69 9.21 8.82 -4.35
N LEU A 70 8.58 8.17 -3.36
CA LEU A 70 8.12 6.78 -3.45
C LEU A 70 6.72 6.65 -4.08
N ILE A 71 6.01 7.75 -4.33
CA ILE A 71 4.67 7.72 -4.95
C ILE A 71 4.66 6.92 -6.26
N PRO A 72 5.57 7.15 -7.23
CA PRO A 72 5.59 6.38 -8.47
C PRO A 72 5.90 4.89 -8.25
N LEU A 73 6.76 4.58 -7.26
CA LEU A 73 7.12 3.21 -6.90
C LEU A 73 5.91 2.45 -6.36
N LEU A 74 5.20 3.03 -5.38
CA LEU A 74 4.00 2.41 -4.81
C LEU A 74 2.88 2.27 -5.83
N ASN A 75 2.72 3.21 -6.77
CA ASN A 75 1.76 3.04 -7.86
C ASN A 75 2.07 1.83 -8.73
N ARG A 76 3.34 1.61 -9.08
CA ARG A 76 3.77 0.40 -9.82
C ARG A 76 3.52 -0.87 -9.00
N LEU A 77 3.88 -0.87 -7.72
CA LEU A 77 3.67 -2.01 -6.82
C LEU A 77 2.18 -2.33 -6.64
N GLN A 78 1.32 -1.32 -6.50
CA GLN A 78 -0.13 -1.49 -6.37
C GLN A 78 -0.70 -2.25 -7.57
N LYS A 79 -0.24 -1.95 -8.79
CA LYS A 79 -0.70 -2.64 -10.02
C LYS A 79 -0.28 -4.10 -10.09
N VAL A 80 0.83 -4.44 -9.44
CA VAL A 80 1.33 -5.82 -9.35
C VAL A 80 0.61 -6.59 -8.25
N VAL A 81 0.41 -5.98 -7.08
CA VAL A 81 -0.24 -6.62 -5.93
C VAL A 81 -1.76 -6.74 -6.12
N LEU A 82 -2.41 -5.77 -6.78
CA LEU A 82 -3.82 -5.80 -7.15
C LEU A 82 -4.01 -5.59 -8.66
N PRO A 83 -3.77 -6.62 -9.49
CA PRO A 83 -4.00 -6.51 -10.93
C PRO A 83 -5.47 -6.19 -11.19
N LYS A 84 -5.72 -5.11 -11.94
CA LYS A 84 -7.07 -4.60 -12.25
C LYS A 84 -7.91 -4.29 -10.99
N GLY A 85 -7.26 -3.98 -9.88
CA GLY A 85 -7.93 -3.63 -8.62
C GLY A 85 -8.55 -4.83 -7.89
N LYS A 86 -8.16 -6.06 -8.22
CA LYS A 86 -8.68 -7.27 -7.59
C LYS A 86 -7.56 -8.00 -6.83
N PRO A 87 -7.87 -8.58 -5.65
CA PRO A 87 -6.98 -9.53 -5.01
C PRO A 87 -6.71 -10.72 -5.93
N TRP A 88 -5.55 -11.34 -5.75
CA TRP A 88 -5.20 -12.55 -6.48
C TRP A 88 -6.02 -13.75 -5.98
N GLU A 89 -6.61 -14.49 -6.92
CA GLU A 89 -7.31 -15.76 -6.61
C GLU A 89 -6.36 -16.97 -6.59
N ARG A 90 -5.21 -16.86 -7.26
CA ARG A 90 -4.19 -17.91 -7.38
C ARG A 90 -2.81 -17.29 -7.42
N GLU A 91 -1.82 -18.02 -6.90
CA GLU A 91 -0.43 -17.60 -6.94
C GLU A 91 0.11 -17.47 -8.37
N ASP A 92 0.67 -16.32 -8.71
CA ASP A 92 1.45 -16.12 -9.94
C ASP A 92 2.95 -16.13 -9.61
N LYS A 93 3.67 -17.11 -10.15
CA LYS A 93 5.13 -17.25 -9.96
C LYS A 93 5.92 -16.07 -10.55
N LYS A 94 5.33 -15.30 -11.47
CA LYS A 94 5.97 -14.12 -12.06
C LYS A 94 5.95 -12.90 -11.13
N LEU A 95 5.13 -12.92 -10.08
CA LEU A 95 4.92 -11.81 -9.16
C LEU A 95 6.24 -11.34 -8.53
N TYR A 96 7.08 -12.28 -8.07
CA TYR A 96 8.40 -11.93 -7.51
C TYR A 96 9.32 -11.26 -8.53
N SER A 97 9.37 -11.76 -9.76
CA SER A 97 10.19 -11.14 -10.81
C SER A 97 9.71 -9.72 -11.09
N GLN A 98 8.40 -9.53 -11.23
CA GLN A 98 7.80 -8.22 -11.48
C GLN A 98 8.04 -7.24 -10.33
N THR A 99 7.92 -7.68 -9.07
CA THR A 99 8.24 -6.84 -7.91
C THR A 99 9.72 -6.48 -7.88
N ARG A 100 10.61 -7.44 -8.19
CA ARG A 100 12.06 -7.18 -8.24
C ARG A 100 12.45 -6.21 -9.36
N ASP A 101 11.76 -6.22 -10.49
CA ASP A 101 11.99 -5.25 -11.58
C ASP A 101 11.46 -3.84 -11.23
N ILE A 102 10.70 -3.72 -10.14
CA ILE A 102 10.18 -2.44 -9.63
C ILE A 102 11.12 -1.81 -8.60
N LEU A 103 11.71 -2.63 -7.72
CA LEU A 103 12.59 -2.22 -6.62
C LEU A 103 14.04 -2.05 -7.07
#